data_AF-A0AAU7TAV4-F1
#
_entry.id   AF-A0AAU7TAV4-F1
#
_cell.length_a   1.000
_cell.length_b   1.000
_cell.length_c   1.000
_cell.angle_alpha   90.00
_cell.angle_beta   90.00
_cell.angle_gamma   90.00
#
_symmetry.space_group_name_H-M   'P 1'
#
loop_
_entity.id
_entity.type
_entity.pdbx_description
1 polymer ?
#
loop_
_entity_poly.entity_id
_entity_poly.type
_entity_poly.pdbx_seq_one_letter_code
_entity_poly.pdbx_strand_id
1 'polypeptide(L)'
;MHVADYVWYITVGLLLALLAFDVFVIGRRPHEPSTRESATAIAFYVGLAVIFGLGVWWFSGGQYAGEFFAGWLTEYSLSVDNLFIFLIIMSRFGVPRQYQQTALLIGIILALVFRGIFIAVGAAAINQFSWVFYLFGAFLVYTAIHLAKQGENDDEDFKENAVIRFAKRRLNATHEYNGVKLTVVQNGKRMVTPMLIVIIALGTTDLLFALDSIPAIYGLTQEPFLVFTANVFALMGLRQLYFLLGDLLRRLIYLSLGLSVVLAFIGVKLVLHAMHVNELPFINGGHHIEWAPEIPIWFSLGFIIITLGITTVASLVKSRKLQAETSAAVGSATPDERSEDGPVQDEPVQDQVQHKS
;
A
#
# COMPACT_ATOMS: atom_id res chain seq x y z
N MET A 1 -2.27 -28.88 10.54
CA MET A 1 -2.28 -28.58 11.98
C MET A 1 -3.72 -28.61 12.46
N HIS A 2 -4.08 -29.50 13.39
CA HIS A 2 -5.38 -29.39 14.05
C HIS A 2 -5.31 -28.28 15.11
N VAL A 3 -5.67 -27.07 14.70
CA VAL A 3 -5.80 -25.92 15.60
C VAL A 3 -7.16 -26.01 16.28
N ALA A 4 -7.18 -26.19 17.59
CA ALA A 4 -8.44 -26.21 18.32
C ALA A 4 -9.15 -24.85 18.24
N ASP A 5 -10.48 -24.85 18.15
CA ASP A 5 -11.30 -23.64 17.96
C ASP A 5 -11.01 -22.56 19.03
N TYR A 6 -10.71 -22.96 20.26
CA TYR A 6 -10.36 -22.01 21.33
C TYR A 6 -9.07 -21.25 21.04
N VAL A 7 -8.08 -21.86 20.36
CA VAL A 7 -6.85 -21.18 19.96
C VAL A 7 -7.17 -20.12 18.91
N TRP A 8 -8.03 -20.44 17.95
CA TRP A 8 -8.55 -19.48 16.97
C TRP A 8 -9.24 -18.29 17.66
N TYR A 9 -10.20 -18.54 18.54
CA TYR A 9 -10.93 -17.46 19.23
C TYR A 9 -10.02 -16.61 20.10
N ILE A 10 -9.06 -17.21 20.82
CA ILE A 10 -8.10 -16.47 21.65
C ILE A 10 -7.17 -15.64 20.77
N THR A 11 -6.60 -16.20 19.71
CA THR A 11 -5.69 -15.48 18.81
C THR A 11 -6.40 -14.36 18.08
N VAL A 12 -7.57 -14.62 17.48
CA VAL A 12 -8.37 -13.58 16.82
C VAL A 12 -8.79 -12.50 17.83
N GLY A 13 -9.23 -12.88 19.02
CA GLY A 13 -9.59 -11.95 20.08
C GLY A 13 -8.41 -11.06 20.50
N LEU A 14 -7.22 -11.64 20.68
CA LEU A 14 -6.00 -10.90 21.01
C LEU A 14 -5.59 -9.94 19.88
N LEU A 15 -5.63 -10.40 18.63
CA LEU A 15 -5.29 -9.58 17.46
C LEU A 15 -6.29 -8.44 17.25
N LEU A 16 -7.59 -8.70 17.42
CA LEU A 16 -8.63 -7.67 17.39
C LEU A 16 -8.48 -6.68 18.55
N ALA A 17 -8.10 -7.14 19.74
CA ALA A 17 -7.84 -6.25 20.88
C ALA A 17 -6.62 -5.36 20.62
N LEU A 18 -5.56 -5.91 20.02
CA LEU A 18 -4.36 -5.17 19.64
C LEU A 18 -4.67 -4.15 18.53
N LEU A 19 -5.47 -4.53 17.53
CA LEU A 19 -5.93 -3.62 16.49
C LEU A 19 -6.84 -2.53 17.07
N ALA A 20 -7.76 -2.88 17.97
CA ALA A 20 -8.60 -1.93 18.67
C ALA A 20 -7.75 -0.96 19.50
N PHE A 21 -6.71 -1.45 20.18
CA PHE A 21 -5.75 -0.60 20.88
C PHE A 21 -5.08 0.39 19.93
N ASP A 22 -4.58 -0.06 18.77
CA ASP A 22 -3.99 0.82 17.77
C ASP A 22 -5.00 1.89 17.28
N VAL A 23 -6.26 1.51 17.05
CA VAL A 23 -7.35 2.43 16.67
C VAL A 23 -7.69 3.43 17.78
N PHE A 24 -7.86 2.98 19.02
CA PHE A 24 -8.35 3.82 20.11
C PHE A 24 -7.28 4.72 20.70
N VAL A 25 -6.04 4.23 20.82
CA VAL A 25 -4.94 5.00 21.39
C VAL A 25 -4.37 5.96 20.35
N ILE A 26 -4.16 5.49 19.12
CA ILE A 26 -3.42 6.25 18.12
C ILE A 26 -4.37 6.99 17.17
N GLY A 27 -5.51 6.39 16.81
CA GLY A 27 -6.53 7.05 15.99
C GLY A 27 -7.21 8.26 16.65
N ARG A 28 -7.14 8.41 17.99
CA ARG A 28 -7.70 9.56 18.72
C ARG A 28 -6.87 10.84 18.61
N ARG A 29 -5.61 10.77 18.17
CA ARG A 29 -4.74 11.94 18.04
C ARG A 29 -4.09 11.98 16.65
N PRO A 30 -4.77 12.52 15.63
CA PRO A 30 -4.20 12.66 14.29
C PRO A 30 -2.99 13.60 14.34
N HIS A 31 -1.79 13.06 14.31
CA HIS A 31 -0.52 13.78 14.31
C HIS A 31 0.50 13.05 13.42
N GLU A 32 1.52 13.76 12.96
CA GLU A 32 2.66 13.14 12.31
C GLU A 32 3.55 12.49 13.39
N PRO A 33 3.69 11.15 13.43
CA PRO A 33 4.48 10.48 14.45
C PRO A 33 5.97 10.75 14.24
N SER A 34 6.70 10.88 15.35
CA SER A 34 8.16 11.10 15.27
C SER A 34 8.90 9.85 14.79
N THR A 35 10.11 10.01 14.28
CA THR A 35 11.00 8.88 13.88
C THR A 35 11.21 7.89 15.02
N ARG A 36 11.43 8.38 16.26
CA ARG A 36 11.64 7.53 17.45
C ARG A 36 10.38 6.75 17.82
N GLU A 37 9.22 7.42 17.80
CA GLU A 37 7.93 6.78 18.05
C GLU A 37 7.64 5.69 17.02
N SER A 38 7.87 5.99 15.74
CA SER A 38 7.66 5.05 14.64
C SER A 38 8.59 3.83 14.74
N ALA A 39 9.88 4.06 14.98
CA ALA A 39 10.86 2.97 15.15
C ALA A 39 10.54 2.08 16.36
N THR A 40 10.14 2.69 17.49
CA THR A 40 9.79 1.94 18.71
C THR A 40 8.55 1.08 18.49
N ALA A 41 7.53 1.63 17.84
CA ALA A 41 6.31 0.90 17.52
C ALA A 41 6.56 -0.26 16.53
N ILE A 42 7.39 -0.05 15.51
CA ILE A 42 7.78 -1.12 14.58
C ILE A 42 8.52 -2.22 15.34
N ALA A 43 9.51 -1.87 16.17
CA ALA A 43 10.26 -2.83 16.97
C ALA A 43 9.35 -3.65 17.90
N PHE A 44 8.33 -3.00 18.49
CA PHE A 44 7.33 -3.66 19.31
C PHE A 44 6.51 -4.68 18.51
N TYR A 45 5.96 -4.31 17.36
CA TYR A 45 5.15 -5.22 16.54
C TYR A 45 5.96 -6.36 15.93
N VAL A 46 7.18 -6.09 15.47
CA VAL A 46 8.14 -7.10 15.03
C VAL A 46 8.47 -8.06 16.18
N GLY A 47 8.71 -7.54 17.39
CA GLY A 47 8.94 -8.36 18.58
C GLY A 47 7.77 -9.28 18.91
N LEU A 48 6.53 -8.79 18.80
CA LEU A 48 5.34 -9.62 19.00
C LEU A 48 5.21 -10.73 17.96
N ALA A 49 5.50 -10.45 16.69
CA ALA A 49 5.52 -11.48 15.63
C ALA A 49 6.57 -12.56 15.92
N VAL A 50 7.77 -12.16 16.35
CA VAL A 50 8.83 -13.10 16.74
C VAL A 50 8.42 -13.96 17.95
N ILE A 51 7.85 -13.34 18.99
CA ILE A 51 7.35 -14.07 20.17
C ILE A 51 6.26 -15.08 19.75
N PHE A 52 5.34 -14.67 18.88
CA PHE A 52 4.31 -15.56 18.36
C PHE A 52 4.92 -16.74 17.59
N GLY A 53 5.86 -16.50 16.68
CA GLY A 53 6.54 -17.55 15.92
C GLY A 53 7.34 -18.52 16.79
N LEU A 54 7.98 -18.03 17.86
CA LEU A 54 8.61 -18.89 18.88
C LEU A 54 7.58 -19.71 19.67
N GLY A 55 6.40 -19.13 19.94
CA GLY A 55 5.27 -19.87 20.49
C GLY A 55 4.82 -21.00 19.56
N VAL A 56 4.66 -20.72 18.26
CA VAL A 56 4.34 -21.75 17.26
C VAL A 56 5.41 -22.84 17.24
N TRP A 57 6.70 -22.49 17.32
CA TRP A 57 7.78 -23.47 17.42
C TRP A 57 7.59 -24.39 18.61
N TRP A 58 7.35 -23.82 19.80
CA TRP A 58 7.24 -24.58 21.03
C TRP A 58 6.02 -25.53 21.05
N PHE A 59 4.88 -25.07 20.55
CA PHE A 59 3.62 -25.84 20.64
C PHE A 59 3.35 -26.72 19.41
N SER A 60 3.84 -26.33 18.23
CA SER A 60 3.49 -26.96 16.94
C SER A 60 4.71 -27.52 16.21
N GLY A 61 5.93 -27.13 16.59
CA GLY A 61 7.18 -27.63 16.02
C GLY A 61 7.81 -26.68 14.99
N GLY A 62 9.06 -26.98 14.64
CA GLY A 62 9.90 -26.12 13.80
C GLY A 62 9.39 -25.93 12.36
N GLN A 63 8.64 -26.90 11.81
CA GLN A 63 8.06 -26.80 10.47
C GLN A 63 7.05 -25.65 10.40
N TYR A 64 6.01 -25.68 11.24
CA TYR A 64 4.97 -24.65 11.25
C TYR A 64 5.51 -23.28 11.70
N ALA A 65 6.53 -23.25 12.56
CA ALA A 65 7.22 -22.00 12.89
C ALA A 65 7.96 -21.43 11.67
N GLY A 66 8.66 -22.27 10.91
CA GLY A 66 9.30 -21.89 9.66
C GLY A 66 8.30 -21.37 8.63
N GLU A 67 7.17 -22.06 8.47
CA GLU A 67 6.06 -21.63 7.62
C GLU A 67 5.49 -20.27 8.06
N PHE A 68 5.28 -20.07 9.36
CA PHE A 68 4.84 -18.78 9.91
C PHE A 68 5.86 -17.67 9.61
N PHE A 69 7.15 -17.87 9.90
CA PHE A 69 8.17 -16.85 9.68
C PHE A 69 8.35 -16.54 8.20
N ALA A 70 8.33 -17.55 7.33
CA ALA A 70 8.40 -17.38 5.88
C ALA A 70 7.18 -16.62 5.36
N GLY A 71 5.97 -17.00 5.79
CA GLY A 71 4.73 -16.32 5.43
C GLY A 71 4.70 -14.87 5.93
N TRP A 72 5.04 -14.64 7.20
CA TRP A 72 5.06 -13.31 7.82
C TRP A 72 6.08 -12.39 7.15
N LEU A 73 7.31 -12.85 6.90
CA LEU A 73 8.31 -12.05 6.20
C LEU A 73 7.89 -11.74 4.76
N THR A 74 7.34 -12.73 4.04
CA THR A 74 6.86 -12.53 2.67
C THR A 74 5.74 -11.49 2.62
N GLU A 75 4.73 -11.63 3.48
CA GLU A 75 3.63 -10.67 3.58
C GLU A 75 4.10 -9.29 4.07
N TYR A 76 5.04 -9.23 5.01
CA TYR A 76 5.59 -7.96 5.51
C TYR A 76 6.34 -7.23 4.40
N SER A 77 7.18 -7.93 3.64
CA SER A 77 7.89 -7.38 2.47
C SER A 77 6.93 -6.86 1.40
N LEU A 78 5.91 -7.65 1.02
CA LEU A 78 4.89 -7.22 0.07
C LEU A 78 4.06 -6.04 0.60
N SER A 79 3.81 -5.98 1.92
CA SER A 79 3.11 -4.85 2.53
C SER A 79 3.92 -3.56 2.49
N VAL A 80 5.26 -3.63 2.58
CA VAL A 80 6.13 -2.46 2.36
C VAL A 80 5.95 -1.93 0.93
N ASP A 81 5.83 -2.82 -0.05
CA ASP A 81 5.55 -2.42 -1.44
C ASP A 81 4.19 -1.69 -1.56
N ASN A 82 3.18 -2.13 -0.79
CA ASN A 82 1.85 -1.49 -0.76
C ASN A 82 1.90 -0.04 -0.24
N LEU A 83 2.85 0.30 0.65
CA LEU A 83 3.01 1.67 1.16
C LEU A 83 3.30 2.69 0.07
N PHE A 84 3.91 2.26 -1.03
CA PHE A 84 4.22 3.16 -2.13
C PHE A 84 2.99 3.57 -2.90
N ILE A 85 2.10 2.63 -3.22
CA ILE A 85 0.84 3.03 -3.86
C ILE A 85 0.02 3.88 -2.89
N PHE A 86 0.10 3.63 -1.58
CA PHE A 86 -0.54 4.50 -0.59
C PHE A 86 0.03 5.92 -0.64
N LEU A 87 1.35 6.09 -0.77
CA LEU A 87 1.99 7.40 -0.99
C LEU A 87 1.52 8.06 -2.28
N ILE A 88 1.51 7.34 -3.39
CA ILE A 88 1.09 7.86 -4.69
C ILE A 88 -0.36 8.32 -4.60
N ILE A 89 -1.25 7.52 -4.02
CA ILE A 89 -2.66 7.90 -3.82
C ILE A 89 -2.74 9.14 -2.93
N MET A 90 -2.08 9.16 -1.76
CA MET A 90 -2.14 10.32 -0.87
C MET A 90 -1.59 11.60 -1.49
N SER A 91 -0.49 11.50 -2.26
CA SER A 91 0.09 12.62 -2.99
C SER A 91 -0.84 13.10 -4.10
N ARG A 92 -1.38 12.16 -4.89
CA ARG A 92 -2.28 12.42 -6.02
C ARG A 92 -3.61 13.05 -5.60
N PHE A 93 -4.09 12.76 -4.40
CA PHE A 93 -5.27 13.37 -3.81
C PHE A 93 -4.95 14.58 -2.92
N GLY A 94 -3.67 14.94 -2.76
CA GLY A 94 -3.25 16.07 -1.94
C GLY A 94 -3.64 15.95 -0.48
N VAL A 95 -3.56 14.75 0.10
CA VAL A 95 -3.99 14.47 1.48
C VAL A 95 -3.06 15.20 2.47
N PRO A 96 -3.57 16.12 3.30
CA PRO A 96 -2.77 16.81 4.32
C PRO A 96 -2.09 15.81 5.27
N ARG A 97 -0.83 16.05 5.65
CA ARG A 97 -0.01 15.12 6.48
C ARG A 97 -0.72 14.65 7.75
N GLN A 98 -1.42 15.56 8.43
CA GLN A 98 -2.20 15.27 9.64
C GLN A 98 -3.35 14.26 9.46
N TYR A 99 -3.87 14.10 8.24
CA TYR A 99 -4.95 13.15 7.92
C TYR A 99 -4.46 11.84 7.31
N GLN A 100 -3.22 11.78 6.83
CA GLN A 100 -2.62 10.58 6.26
C GLN A 100 -2.64 9.41 7.24
N GLN A 101 -2.36 9.68 8.52
CA GLN A 101 -2.39 8.67 9.57
C GLN A 101 -3.77 8.00 9.70
N THR A 102 -4.84 8.79 9.60
CA THR A 102 -6.22 8.28 9.67
C THR A 102 -6.60 7.52 8.41
N ALA A 103 -6.19 8.01 7.23
CA ALA A 103 -6.44 7.32 5.96
C ALA A 103 -5.78 5.93 5.96
N LEU A 104 -4.51 5.86 6.40
CA LEU A 104 -3.75 4.63 6.54
C LEU A 104 -4.37 3.67 7.55
N LEU A 105 -4.78 4.16 8.72
CA LEU A 105 -5.45 3.34 9.74
C LEU A 105 -6.71 2.68 9.16
N ILE A 106 -7.59 3.45 8.53
CA ILE A 106 -8.82 2.92 7.96
C ILE A 106 -8.51 1.98 6.79
N GLY A 107 -7.51 2.31 5.96
CA GLY A 107 -7.01 1.45 4.89
C GLY A 107 -6.53 0.09 5.39
N ILE A 108 -5.72 0.05 6.46
CA ILE A 108 -5.24 -1.20 7.07
C ILE A 108 -6.38 -2.02 7.68
N ILE A 109 -7.37 -1.38 8.29
CA ILE A 109 -8.55 -2.09 8.81
C ILE A 109 -9.33 -2.73 7.65
N LEU A 110 -9.59 -1.97 6.58
CA LEU A 110 -10.26 -2.48 5.39
C LEU A 110 -9.46 -3.62 4.76
N ALA A 111 -8.14 -3.47 4.65
CA ALA A 111 -7.21 -4.49 4.19
C ALA A 111 -7.36 -5.79 4.97
N LEU A 112 -7.27 -5.73 6.31
CA LEU A 112 -7.42 -6.90 7.17
C LEU A 112 -8.79 -7.58 7.04
N VAL A 113 -9.86 -6.80 6.89
CA VAL A 113 -11.20 -7.34 6.66
C VAL A 113 -11.26 -8.06 5.31
N PHE A 114 -10.81 -7.42 4.23
CA PHE A 114 -10.81 -8.04 2.91
C PHE A 114 -9.93 -9.27 2.86
N ARG A 115 -8.72 -9.21 3.41
CA ARG A 115 -7.81 -10.35 3.50
C ARG A 115 -8.41 -11.49 4.32
N GLY A 116 -9.06 -11.21 5.45
CA GLY A 116 -9.81 -12.21 6.21
C GLY A 116 -10.89 -12.90 5.36
N ILE A 117 -11.62 -12.14 4.55
CA ILE A 117 -12.61 -12.69 3.59
C ILE A 117 -11.92 -13.57 2.54
N PHE A 118 -10.84 -13.11 1.90
CA PHE A 118 -10.12 -13.91 0.89
C PHE A 118 -9.46 -15.15 1.46
N ILE A 119 -8.96 -15.10 2.69
CA ILE A 119 -8.38 -16.27 3.36
C ILE A 119 -9.50 -17.28 3.66
N ALA A 120 -10.66 -16.82 4.13
CA ALA A 120 -11.80 -17.71 4.35
C ALA A 120 -12.30 -18.34 3.05
N VAL A 121 -12.43 -17.52 1.98
CA VAL A 121 -12.84 -17.99 0.64
C VAL A 121 -11.77 -18.90 0.03
N GLY A 122 -10.50 -18.54 0.15
CA GLY A 122 -9.34 -19.30 -0.33
C GLY A 122 -9.23 -20.65 0.36
N ALA A 123 -9.31 -20.68 1.69
CA ALA A 123 -9.36 -21.91 2.48
C ALA A 123 -10.51 -22.84 2.05
N ALA A 124 -11.70 -22.28 1.77
CA ALA A 124 -12.83 -23.05 1.27
C ALA A 124 -12.63 -23.52 -0.18
N ALA A 125 -12.00 -22.70 -1.00
CA ALA A 125 -11.80 -22.98 -2.41
C ALA A 125 -10.64 -23.99 -2.64
N ILE A 126 -9.65 -24.12 -1.73
CA ILE A 126 -8.35 -24.86 -1.89
C ILE A 126 -8.55 -26.28 -2.41
N ASN A 127 -9.72 -26.86 -2.19
CA ASN A 127 -10.10 -28.17 -2.67
C ASN A 127 -10.38 -28.26 -4.20
N GLN A 128 -10.34 -27.17 -4.98
CA GLN A 128 -10.74 -27.14 -6.42
C GLN A 128 -9.76 -26.39 -7.37
N PHE A 129 -8.48 -26.20 -7.00
CA PHE A 129 -7.75 -24.96 -7.33
C PHE A 129 -7.01 -24.77 -8.66
N SER A 130 -6.80 -25.77 -9.51
CA SER A 130 -5.91 -25.55 -10.68
C SER A 130 -6.40 -24.42 -11.60
N TRP A 131 -7.72 -24.25 -11.76
CA TRP A 131 -8.30 -23.17 -12.58
C TRP A 131 -8.18 -21.77 -11.96
N VAL A 132 -8.16 -21.69 -10.63
CA VAL A 132 -8.13 -20.42 -9.91
C VAL A 132 -6.79 -19.72 -10.12
N PHE A 133 -5.69 -20.47 -10.15
CA PHE A 133 -4.36 -19.93 -10.45
C PHE A 133 -4.25 -19.32 -11.85
N TYR A 134 -4.95 -19.85 -12.86
CA TYR A 134 -5.01 -19.22 -14.19
C TYR A 134 -5.69 -17.85 -14.14
N LEU A 135 -6.81 -17.74 -13.42
CA LEU A 135 -7.56 -16.50 -13.29
C LEU A 135 -6.72 -15.43 -12.59
N PHE A 136 -6.08 -15.78 -11.46
CA PHE A 136 -5.20 -14.88 -10.72
C PHE A 136 -3.98 -14.47 -11.56
N GLY A 137 -3.31 -15.43 -12.20
CA GLY A 137 -2.15 -15.14 -13.03
C GLY A 137 -2.45 -14.18 -14.19
N ALA A 138 -3.55 -14.41 -14.91
CA ALA A 138 -4.00 -13.50 -15.98
C ALA A 138 -4.34 -12.09 -15.45
N PHE A 139 -4.99 -12.03 -14.29
CA PHE A 139 -5.35 -10.77 -13.64
C PHE A 139 -4.11 -9.96 -13.21
N LEU A 140 -3.09 -10.61 -12.65
CA LEU A 140 -1.84 -9.95 -12.25
C LEU A 140 -1.07 -9.39 -13.44
N VAL A 141 -1.01 -10.14 -14.56
CA VAL A 141 -0.39 -9.64 -15.81
C VAL A 141 -1.15 -8.43 -16.34
N TYR A 142 -2.49 -8.46 -16.33
CA TYR A 142 -3.30 -7.31 -16.71
C TYR A 142 -3.00 -6.07 -15.84
N THR A 143 -2.92 -6.27 -14.51
CA THR A 143 -2.64 -5.20 -13.56
C THR A 143 -1.24 -4.62 -13.74
N ALA A 144 -0.25 -5.48 -13.99
CA ALA A 144 1.12 -5.07 -14.30
C ALA A 144 1.18 -4.17 -15.53
N ILE A 145 0.52 -4.55 -16.63
CA ILE A 145 0.47 -3.75 -17.85
C ILE A 145 -0.21 -2.40 -17.59
N HIS A 146 -1.30 -2.39 -16.82
CA HIS A 146 -2.00 -1.15 -16.48
C HIS A 146 -1.13 -0.22 -15.63
N LEU A 147 -0.43 -0.76 -14.64
CA LEU A 147 0.45 -0.01 -13.75
C LEU A 147 1.67 0.56 -14.50
N ALA A 148 2.28 -0.21 -15.40
CA ALA A 148 3.40 0.25 -16.23
C ALA A 148 2.99 1.45 -17.10
N LYS A 149 1.82 1.40 -17.73
CA LYS A 149 1.28 2.50 -18.56
C LYS A 149 0.93 3.76 -17.78
N GLN A 150 0.71 3.65 -16.47
CA GLN A 150 0.49 4.82 -15.60
C GLN A 150 1.79 5.54 -15.22
N GLY A 151 2.95 4.88 -15.30
CA GLY A 151 4.24 5.45 -14.90
C GLY A 151 4.96 6.29 -15.97
N GLU A 152 4.55 6.22 -17.24
CA GLU A 152 5.21 6.95 -18.35
C GLU A 152 4.66 8.36 -18.60
N ASN A 153 3.50 8.72 -18.05
CA ASN A 153 2.84 9.99 -18.32
C ASN A 153 3.09 11.02 -17.22
N ASP A 154 4.33 11.48 -17.07
CA ASP A 154 4.74 12.44 -16.04
C ASP A 154 5.11 13.84 -16.58
N ASP A 155 4.89 14.10 -17.87
CA ASP A 155 5.13 15.42 -18.48
C ASP A 155 3.83 16.03 -19.02
N GLU A 156 3.62 17.31 -18.64
CA GLU A 156 2.60 18.27 -19.07
C GLU A 156 1.17 18.09 -18.49
N ASP A 157 0.78 19.00 -17.59
CA ASP A 157 -0.61 19.36 -17.26
C ASP A 157 -1.60 18.19 -17.13
N PHE A 158 -1.39 17.29 -16.16
CA PHE A 158 -2.31 16.18 -15.89
C PHE A 158 -3.64 16.65 -15.27
N LYS A 159 -4.50 17.20 -16.13
CA LYS A 159 -5.89 17.64 -15.90
C LYS A 159 -6.70 16.55 -15.20
N GLU A 160 -7.14 16.85 -13.97
CA GLU A 160 -8.24 16.22 -13.23
C GLU A 160 -8.40 14.68 -13.43
N ASN A 161 -7.72 13.93 -12.56
CA ASN A 161 -7.79 12.48 -12.34
C ASN A 161 -9.09 11.81 -12.80
N ALA A 162 -9.00 10.75 -13.61
CA ALA A 162 -10.13 9.91 -13.99
C ALA A 162 -10.93 9.37 -12.79
N VAL A 163 -10.26 9.06 -11.67
CA VAL A 163 -10.90 8.64 -10.41
C VAL A 163 -11.61 9.81 -9.72
N ILE A 164 -11.00 11.00 -9.69
CA ILE A 164 -11.64 12.22 -9.15
C ILE A 164 -12.79 12.65 -10.05
N ARG A 165 -12.67 12.53 -11.37
CA ARG A 165 -13.71 12.85 -12.35
C ARG A 165 -14.86 11.84 -12.27
N PHE A 166 -14.57 10.55 -12.14
CA PHE A 166 -15.58 9.51 -11.92
C PHE A 166 -16.30 9.72 -10.58
N ALA A 167 -15.53 9.96 -9.51
CA ALA A 167 -16.08 10.28 -8.20
C ALA A 167 -16.92 11.56 -8.25
N LYS A 168 -16.43 12.67 -8.83
CA LYS A 168 -17.17 13.93 -9.01
C LYS A 168 -18.45 13.77 -9.84
N ARG A 169 -18.42 12.94 -10.88
CA ARG A 169 -19.52 12.79 -11.84
C ARG A 169 -20.61 11.84 -11.32
N ARG A 170 -20.29 10.94 -10.38
CA ARG A 170 -21.22 9.92 -9.86
C ARG A 170 -21.50 10.03 -8.36
N LEU A 171 -20.62 10.69 -7.60
CA LEU A 171 -20.74 10.99 -6.17
C LEU A 171 -20.72 12.51 -6.01
N ASN A 172 -21.68 13.08 -5.29
CA ASN A 172 -21.66 14.50 -4.94
C ASN A 172 -20.48 14.78 -4.00
N ALA A 173 -19.29 15.06 -4.53
CA ALA A 173 -18.05 15.17 -3.75
C ALA A 173 -17.68 16.63 -3.43
N THR A 174 -17.18 16.90 -2.21
CA THR A 174 -16.67 18.24 -1.85
C THR A 174 -15.27 18.49 -2.40
N HIS A 175 -14.91 19.76 -2.63
CA HIS A 175 -13.57 20.15 -3.09
C HIS A 175 -12.54 20.19 -1.95
N GLU A 176 -12.97 20.57 -0.75
CA GLU A 176 -12.08 20.74 0.41
C GLU A 176 -12.09 19.55 1.36
N TYR A 177 -10.97 19.34 2.03
CA TYR A 177 -10.83 18.39 3.13
C TYR A 177 -11.51 18.93 4.39
N ASN A 178 -12.66 18.35 4.75
CA ASN A 178 -13.42 18.71 5.95
C ASN A 178 -12.94 17.93 7.19
N GLY A 179 -11.62 17.93 7.41
CA GLY A 179 -11.01 17.07 8.41
C GLY A 179 -11.02 15.58 8.03
N VAL A 180 -11.14 14.72 9.04
CA VAL A 180 -11.28 13.26 8.88
C VAL A 180 -12.72 12.80 8.57
N LYS A 181 -13.66 13.74 8.38
CA LYS A 181 -15.06 13.42 8.10
C LYS A 181 -15.17 12.74 6.74
N LEU A 182 -15.95 11.67 6.64
CA LEU A 182 -16.16 10.90 5.41
C LEU A 182 -17.31 11.47 4.55
N THR A 183 -18.30 12.07 5.20
CA THR A 183 -19.41 12.74 4.54
C THR A 183 -19.72 14.05 5.26
N VAL A 184 -20.15 15.05 4.51
CA VAL A 184 -20.61 16.33 5.05
C VAL A 184 -21.95 16.70 4.41
N VAL A 185 -22.72 17.54 5.08
CA VAL A 185 -23.95 18.11 4.50
C VAL A 185 -23.64 19.53 4.09
N GLN A 186 -23.75 19.83 2.80
CA GLN A 186 -23.64 21.18 2.24
C GLN A 186 -24.93 21.46 1.45
N ASN A 187 -25.53 22.63 1.68
CA ASN A 187 -26.77 23.05 1.00
C ASN A 187 -27.90 22.01 1.06
N GLY A 188 -28.08 21.36 2.23
CA GLY A 188 -29.13 20.36 2.47
C GLY A 188 -28.90 19.00 1.78
N LYS A 189 -27.79 18.81 1.05
CA LYS A 189 -27.46 17.54 0.39
C LYS A 189 -26.26 16.86 1.04
N ARG A 190 -26.33 15.54 1.22
CA ARG A 190 -25.21 14.74 1.72
C ARG A 190 -24.16 14.61 0.62
N MET A 191 -22.95 15.05 0.91
CA MET A 191 -21.80 15.03 0.03
C MET A 191 -20.70 14.14 0.59
N VAL A 192 -19.97 13.51 -0.32
CA VAL A 192 -18.79 12.68 -0.03
C VAL A 192 -17.57 13.57 0.08
N THR A 193 -16.71 13.35 1.07
CA THR A 193 -15.45 14.12 1.17
C THR A 193 -14.34 13.46 0.36
N PRO A 194 -13.29 14.21 -0.02
CA PRO A 194 -12.07 13.64 -0.61
C PRO A 194 -11.47 12.51 0.23
N MET A 195 -11.59 12.60 1.56
CA MET A 195 -11.11 11.58 2.49
C MET A 195 -11.75 10.21 2.26
N LEU A 196 -13.06 10.15 2.03
CA LEU A 196 -13.74 8.89 1.73
C LEU A 196 -13.27 8.29 0.40
N ILE A 197 -13.06 9.13 -0.62
CA ILE A 197 -12.56 8.68 -1.92
C ILE A 197 -11.16 8.08 -1.77
N VAL A 198 -10.29 8.73 -0.99
CA VAL A 198 -8.94 8.23 -0.67
C VAL A 198 -9.02 6.90 0.06
N ILE A 199 -9.86 6.77 1.08
CA ILE A 199 -10.02 5.51 1.83
C ILE A 199 -10.50 4.38 0.91
N ILE A 200 -11.47 4.65 0.04
CA ILE A 200 -11.94 3.66 -0.93
C ILE A 200 -10.81 3.28 -1.88
N ALA A 201 -10.04 4.24 -2.38
CA ALA A 201 -8.90 3.98 -3.25
C ALA A 201 -7.84 3.11 -2.55
N LEU A 202 -7.46 3.45 -1.31
CA LEU A 202 -6.52 2.66 -0.51
C LEU A 202 -7.02 1.23 -0.29
N GLY A 203 -8.27 1.05 0.13
CA GLY A 203 -8.85 -0.27 0.36
C GLY A 203 -9.01 -1.09 -0.91
N THR A 204 -9.33 -0.46 -2.05
CA THR A 204 -9.43 -1.14 -3.35
C THR A 204 -8.06 -1.53 -3.87
N THR A 205 -7.04 -0.70 -3.67
CA THR A 205 -5.67 -1.06 -4.05
C THR A 205 -5.14 -2.19 -3.18
N ASP A 206 -5.36 -2.17 -1.86
CA ASP A 206 -4.96 -3.29 -1.01
C ASP A 206 -5.65 -4.59 -1.43
N LEU A 207 -6.95 -4.50 -1.73
CA LEU A 207 -7.71 -5.60 -2.31
C LEU A 207 -7.03 -6.16 -3.58
N LEU A 208 -6.57 -5.31 -4.49
CA LEU A 208 -5.83 -5.73 -5.69
C LEU A 208 -4.51 -6.43 -5.33
N PHE A 209 -3.79 -5.95 -4.31
CA PHE A 209 -2.54 -6.56 -3.85
C PHE A 209 -2.73 -7.89 -3.13
N ALA A 210 -3.84 -8.03 -2.39
CA ALA A 210 -4.19 -9.29 -1.74
C ALA A 210 -4.39 -10.43 -2.76
N LEU A 211 -4.73 -10.10 -4.02
CA LEU A 211 -4.85 -11.10 -5.09
C LEU A 211 -3.51 -11.72 -5.48
N ASP A 212 -2.38 -11.05 -5.21
CA ASP A 212 -1.04 -11.57 -5.43
C ASP A 212 -0.50 -12.25 -4.17
N SER A 213 -0.63 -11.58 -3.02
CA SER A 213 -0.01 -12.03 -1.78
C SER A 213 -0.68 -13.29 -1.21
N ILE A 214 -2.00 -13.45 -1.40
CA ILE A 214 -2.74 -14.61 -0.86
C ILE A 214 -2.36 -15.92 -1.55
N PRO A 215 -2.34 -16.02 -2.89
CA PRO A 215 -1.78 -17.20 -3.55
C PRO A 215 -0.32 -17.47 -3.15
N ALA A 216 0.50 -16.41 -3.00
CA ALA A 216 1.90 -16.55 -2.61
C ALA A 216 2.07 -17.18 -1.23
N ILE A 217 1.31 -16.72 -0.22
CA ILE A 217 1.39 -17.28 1.14
C ILE A 217 0.78 -18.68 1.24
N TYR A 218 -0.30 -18.99 0.49
CA TYR A 218 -0.81 -20.36 0.42
C TYR A 218 0.17 -21.32 -0.27
N GLY A 219 1.06 -20.80 -1.13
CA GLY A 219 2.20 -21.57 -1.66
C GLY A 219 3.28 -21.90 -0.61
N LEU A 220 3.31 -21.20 0.53
CA LEU A 220 4.24 -21.45 1.64
C LEU A 220 3.64 -22.34 2.72
N THR A 221 2.35 -22.18 3.00
CA THR A 221 1.64 -22.97 4.00
C THR A 221 0.18 -23.16 3.60
N GLN A 222 -0.32 -24.37 3.81
CA GLN A 222 -1.73 -24.69 3.58
C GLN A 222 -2.58 -24.47 4.83
N GLU A 223 -1.97 -24.07 5.95
CA GLU A 223 -2.66 -23.86 7.23
C GLU A 223 -3.30 -22.47 7.29
N PRO A 224 -4.65 -22.34 7.23
CA PRO A 224 -5.31 -21.04 7.19
C PRO A 224 -5.03 -20.18 8.43
N PHE A 225 -4.75 -20.83 9.57
CA PHE A 225 -4.36 -20.16 10.80
C PHE A 225 -3.02 -19.43 10.68
N LEU A 226 -2.01 -20.08 10.07
CA LEU A 226 -0.71 -19.47 9.86
C LEU A 226 -0.78 -18.38 8.81
N VAL A 227 -1.55 -18.60 7.73
CA VAL A 227 -1.82 -17.57 6.72
C VAL A 227 -2.44 -16.33 7.35
N PHE A 228 -3.51 -16.49 8.15
CA PHE A 228 -4.19 -15.37 8.80
C PHE A 228 -3.29 -14.61 9.77
N THR A 229 -2.60 -15.33 10.67
CA THR A 229 -1.77 -14.70 11.70
C THR A 229 -0.56 -13.99 11.10
N ALA A 230 0.13 -14.61 10.14
CA ALA A 230 1.24 -13.99 9.40
C ALA A 230 0.81 -12.68 8.74
N ASN A 231 -0.36 -12.68 8.12
CA ASN A 231 -0.90 -11.52 7.42
C ASN A 231 -1.24 -10.36 8.38
N VAL A 232 -1.85 -10.69 9.52
CA VAL A 232 -2.16 -9.71 10.55
C VAL A 232 -0.88 -9.09 11.11
N PHE A 233 0.11 -9.90 11.48
CA PHE A 233 1.40 -9.41 11.97
C PHE A 233 2.18 -8.61 10.91
N ALA A 234 1.99 -8.92 9.63
CA ALA A 234 2.62 -8.19 8.53
C ALA A 234 2.05 -6.77 8.37
N LEU A 235 0.75 -6.58 8.62
CA LEU A 235 0.09 -5.28 8.52
C LEU A 235 0.23 -4.43 9.78
N MET A 236 0.54 -5.05 10.94
CA MET A 236 0.84 -4.32 12.17
C MET A 236 2.15 -3.53 12.05
N GLY A 237 2.12 -2.24 12.43
CA GLY A 237 3.28 -1.35 12.32
C GLY A 237 3.48 -0.72 10.94
N LEU A 238 2.68 -1.10 9.94
CA LEU A 238 2.79 -0.60 8.57
C LEU A 238 2.61 0.92 8.47
N ARG A 239 1.68 1.48 9.26
CA ARG A 239 1.49 2.93 9.38
C ARG A 239 2.74 3.63 9.87
N GLN A 240 3.41 3.10 10.88
CA GLN A 240 4.63 3.67 11.42
C GLN A 240 5.78 3.54 10.42
N LEU A 241 5.82 2.45 9.66
CA LEU A 241 6.76 2.27 8.56
C LEU A 241 6.56 3.32 7.47
N TYR A 242 5.32 3.67 7.13
CA TYR A 242 5.01 4.76 6.21
C TYR A 242 5.62 6.10 6.65
N PHE A 243 5.50 6.47 7.92
CA PHE A 243 6.05 7.74 8.41
C PHE A 243 7.56 7.68 8.60
N LEU A 244 8.10 6.52 8.96
CA LEU A 244 9.54 6.33 9.11
C LEU A 244 10.26 6.39 7.76
N LEU A 245 9.68 5.78 6.72
CA LEU A 245 10.28 5.71 5.38
C LEU A 245 9.72 6.76 4.41
N GLY A 246 8.66 7.50 4.74
CA GLY A 246 7.92 8.33 3.78
C GLY A 246 8.79 9.27 2.94
N ASP A 247 9.82 9.88 3.54
CA ASP A 247 10.75 10.75 2.82
C ASP A 247 11.76 10.00 1.94
N LEU A 248 12.12 8.75 2.31
CA LEU A 248 12.90 7.85 1.47
C LEU A 248 12.07 7.37 0.27
N LEU A 249 10.82 6.95 0.54
CA LEU A 249 9.91 6.43 -0.47
C LEU A 249 9.51 7.51 -1.49
N ARG A 250 9.38 8.77 -1.08
CA ARG A 250 9.16 9.92 -1.99
C ARG A 250 10.30 10.13 -2.99
N ARG A 251 11.50 9.64 -2.71
CA ARG A 251 12.65 9.70 -3.63
C ARG A 251 12.63 8.54 -4.64
N LEU A 252 11.70 7.60 -4.52
CA LEU A 252 11.62 6.40 -5.35
C LEU A 252 10.72 6.59 -6.59
N ILE A 253 11.20 7.39 -7.54
CA ILE A 253 10.47 7.83 -8.76
C ILE A 253 10.05 6.65 -9.66
N TYR A 254 10.88 5.62 -9.81
CA TYR A 254 10.62 4.50 -10.74
C TYR A 254 9.86 3.34 -10.13
N LEU A 255 9.27 3.53 -8.95
CA LEU A 255 8.82 2.40 -8.18
C LEU A 255 7.56 1.73 -8.73
N SER A 256 6.65 2.51 -9.33
CA SER A 256 5.51 1.95 -10.08
C SER A 256 5.95 1.01 -11.20
N LEU A 257 7.05 1.34 -11.88
CA LEU A 257 7.67 0.50 -12.91
C LEU A 257 8.24 -0.78 -12.30
N GLY A 258 9.01 -0.68 -11.21
CA GLY A 258 9.55 -1.87 -10.52
C GLY A 258 8.46 -2.82 -10.05
N LEU A 259 7.39 -2.29 -9.47
CA LEU A 259 6.23 -3.07 -9.04
C LEU A 259 5.49 -3.73 -10.21
N SER A 260 5.36 -3.04 -11.35
CA SER A 260 4.75 -3.63 -12.55
C SER A 260 5.54 -4.84 -13.06
N VAL A 261 6.87 -4.80 -12.99
CA VAL A 261 7.74 -5.92 -13.37
C VAL A 261 7.57 -7.10 -12.41
N VAL A 262 7.51 -6.83 -11.09
CA VAL A 262 7.26 -7.86 -10.08
C VAL A 262 5.89 -8.51 -10.28
N LEU A 263 4.83 -7.74 -10.45
CA LEU A 263 3.47 -8.25 -10.68
C LEU A 263 3.37 -9.08 -11.96
N ALA A 264 4.02 -8.65 -13.04
CA ALA A 264 4.06 -9.42 -14.29
C ALA A 264 4.75 -10.78 -14.07
N PHE A 265 5.88 -10.78 -13.36
CA PHE A 265 6.62 -12.01 -13.05
C PHE A 265 5.80 -12.97 -12.20
N ILE A 266 5.17 -12.50 -11.12
CA ILE A 266 4.36 -13.37 -10.26
C ILE A 266 3.12 -13.86 -11.01
N GLY A 267 2.47 -13.01 -11.81
CA GLY A 267 1.37 -13.41 -12.69
C GLY A 267 1.74 -14.55 -13.62
N VAL A 268 2.89 -14.44 -14.31
CA VAL A 268 3.43 -15.51 -15.16
C VAL A 268 3.71 -16.77 -14.35
N LYS A 269 4.33 -16.65 -13.16
CA LYS A 269 4.57 -17.78 -12.27
C LYS A 269 3.29 -18.52 -11.88
N LEU A 270 2.22 -17.79 -11.52
CA LEU A 270 0.95 -18.41 -11.14
C LEU A 270 0.33 -19.17 -12.31
N VAL A 271 0.40 -18.63 -13.54
CA VAL A 271 -0.03 -19.36 -14.74
C VAL A 271 0.82 -20.61 -14.95
N LEU A 272 2.14 -20.54 -14.81
CA LEU A 272 3.03 -21.71 -14.95
C LEU A 272 2.74 -22.78 -13.89
N HIS A 273 2.49 -22.39 -12.65
CA HIS A 273 2.08 -23.31 -11.59
C HIS A 273 0.71 -23.95 -11.90
N ALA A 274 -0.25 -23.17 -12.40
CA ALA A 274 -1.54 -23.68 -12.85
C ALA A 274 -1.42 -24.70 -14.00
N MET A 275 -0.47 -24.48 -14.91
CA MET A 275 -0.12 -25.41 -16.00
C MET A 275 0.53 -26.69 -15.48
N HIS A 276 1.40 -26.59 -14.48
CA HIS A 276 2.06 -27.74 -13.88
C HIS A 276 1.06 -28.63 -13.14
N VAL A 277 0.18 -28.03 -12.33
CA VAL A 277 -0.86 -28.71 -11.53
C VAL A 277 -2.12 -29.03 -12.35
N ASN A 278 -2.16 -28.68 -13.64
CA ASN A 278 -3.38 -28.63 -14.43
C ASN A 278 -4.25 -29.91 -14.38
N GLU A 279 -5.48 -29.77 -13.86
CA GLU A 279 -6.49 -30.85 -13.82
C GLU A 279 -7.70 -30.54 -14.71
N LEU A 280 -7.67 -29.43 -15.45
CA LEU A 280 -8.82 -28.95 -16.23
C LEU A 280 -9.00 -29.77 -17.50
N PRO A 281 -10.17 -30.39 -17.74
CA PRO A 281 -10.38 -31.28 -18.89
C PRO A 281 -10.26 -30.57 -20.25
N PHE A 282 -10.37 -29.24 -20.29
CA PHE A 282 -10.25 -28.43 -21.51
C PHE A 282 -8.83 -27.86 -21.75
N ILE A 283 -7.92 -27.95 -20.78
CA ILE A 283 -6.50 -27.58 -20.95
C ILE A 283 -5.67 -28.86 -20.89
N ASN A 284 -4.90 -29.17 -21.93
CA ASN A 284 -4.06 -30.39 -22.00
C ASN A 284 -4.80 -31.70 -21.63
N GLY A 285 -6.12 -31.77 -21.89
CA GLY A 285 -6.94 -32.95 -21.59
C GLY A 285 -7.07 -33.31 -20.10
N GLY A 286 -6.78 -32.36 -19.19
CA GLY A 286 -6.75 -32.63 -17.74
C GLY A 286 -5.45 -33.28 -17.24
N HIS A 287 -4.44 -33.41 -18.10
CA HIS A 287 -3.12 -33.87 -17.71
C HIS A 287 -2.20 -32.71 -17.34
N HIS A 288 -1.29 -32.96 -16.39
CA HIS A 288 -0.21 -32.05 -16.03
C HIS A 288 0.64 -31.71 -17.25
N ILE A 289 1.04 -30.44 -17.37
CA ILE A 289 1.97 -30.01 -18.42
C ILE A 289 3.38 -30.12 -17.86
N GLU A 290 4.05 -31.25 -18.11
CA GLU A 290 5.37 -31.56 -17.54
C GLU A 290 6.49 -30.57 -17.95
N TRP A 291 6.31 -29.85 -19.06
CA TRP A 291 7.25 -28.79 -19.48
C TRP A 291 7.14 -27.51 -18.64
N ALA A 292 6.01 -27.27 -17.97
CA ALA A 292 5.82 -26.05 -17.17
C ALA A 292 6.75 -26.08 -15.94
N PRO A 293 7.76 -25.20 -15.87
CA PRO A 293 8.74 -25.24 -14.79
C PRO A 293 8.12 -24.69 -13.50
N GLU A 294 8.29 -25.41 -12.40
CA GLU A 294 8.01 -24.87 -11.07
C GLU A 294 9.10 -23.85 -10.72
N ILE A 295 8.71 -22.58 -10.58
CA ILE A 295 9.63 -21.55 -10.16
C ILE A 295 9.81 -21.66 -8.63
N PRO A 296 11.02 -21.97 -8.14
CA PRO A 296 11.26 -22.08 -6.71
C PRO A 296 11.03 -20.76 -5.99
N ILE A 297 10.65 -20.85 -4.71
CA ILE A 297 10.42 -19.69 -3.84
C ILE A 297 11.67 -18.80 -3.77
N TRP A 298 12.86 -19.39 -3.60
CA TRP A 298 14.11 -18.64 -3.50
C TRP A 298 14.40 -17.82 -4.77
N PHE A 299 14.05 -18.34 -5.95
CA PHE A 299 14.21 -17.62 -7.20
C PHE A 299 13.23 -16.45 -7.28
N SER A 300 11.98 -16.66 -6.85
CA SER A 300 10.97 -15.61 -6.79
C SER A 300 11.39 -14.47 -5.86
N LEU A 301 11.86 -14.81 -4.65
CA LEU A 301 12.38 -13.85 -3.69
C LEU A 301 13.61 -13.11 -4.24
N GLY A 302 14.54 -13.83 -4.87
CA GLY A 302 15.70 -13.24 -5.52
C GLY A 302 15.31 -12.25 -6.61
N PHE A 303 14.35 -12.61 -7.47
CA PHE A 303 13.85 -11.73 -8.53
C PHE A 303 13.21 -10.45 -7.96
N ILE A 304 12.37 -10.58 -6.93
CA ILE A 304 11.73 -9.43 -6.25
C ILE A 304 12.79 -8.52 -5.65
N ILE A 305 13.72 -9.07 -4.85
CA ILE A 305 14.79 -8.29 -4.20
C ILE A 305 15.66 -7.57 -5.23
N ILE A 306 16.03 -8.25 -6.32
CA ILE A 306 16.84 -7.65 -7.38
C ILE A 306 16.07 -6.54 -8.09
N THR A 307 14.81 -6.79 -8.48
CA THR A 307 13.98 -5.82 -9.20
C THR A 307 13.73 -4.57 -8.35
N LEU A 308 13.35 -4.74 -7.10
CA LEU A 308 13.14 -3.63 -6.17
C LEU A 308 14.46 -2.93 -5.84
N GLY A 309 15.55 -3.67 -5.68
CA GLY A 309 16.89 -3.12 -5.46
C GLY A 309 17.35 -2.23 -6.62
N ILE A 310 17.26 -2.74 -7.85
CA ILE A 310 17.57 -1.98 -9.08
C ILE A 310 16.69 -0.73 -9.16
N THR A 311 15.38 -0.90 -8.97
CA THR A 311 14.41 0.21 -9.05
C THR A 311 14.69 1.27 -7.98
N THR A 312 15.04 0.84 -6.77
CA THR A 312 15.39 1.72 -5.66
C THR A 312 16.65 2.50 -5.97
N VAL A 313 17.72 1.81 -6.39
CA VAL A 313 18.99 2.46 -6.75
C VAL A 313 18.81 3.43 -7.91
N ALA A 314 18.16 3.00 -9.00
CA ALA A 314 17.88 3.83 -10.16
C ALA A 314 17.09 5.09 -9.78
N SER A 315 16.09 4.94 -8.90
CA SER A 315 15.30 6.07 -8.43
C SER A 315 16.10 7.03 -7.56
N LEU A 316 16.91 6.52 -6.63
CA LEU A 316 17.76 7.36 -5.78
C LEU A 316 18.81 8.12 -6.59
N VAL A 317 19.41 7.49 -7.61
CA VAL A 317 20.35 8.13 -8.52
C VAL A 317 19.67 9.25 -9.31
N LYS A 318 18.50 8.98 -9.90
CA LYS A 318 17.74 10.01 -10.64
C LYS A 318 17.27 11.14 -9.74
N SER A 319 16.75 10.84 -8.56
CA SER A 319 16.31 11.84 -7.58
C SER A 319 17.46 12.76 -7.14
N ARG A 320 18.67 12.22 -6.92
CA ARG A 320 19.86 13.02 -6.63
C ARG A 320 20.26 13.93 -7.80
N LYS A 321 20.20 13.43 -9.03
CA LYS A 321 20.52 14.21 -10.23
C LYS A 321 19.57 15.39 -10.41
N LEU A 322 18.26 15.15 -10.27
CA LEU A 322 17.22 16.20 -10.33
C LEU A 322 17.42 17.28 -9.24
N GLN A 323 17.78 16.86 -8.01
CA GLN A 323 18.08 17.81 -6.93
C GLN A 323 19.31 18.67 -7.24
N ALA A 324 20.38 18.06 -7.78
CA ALA A 324 21.59 18.79 -8.17
C ALA A 324 21.33 19.79 -9.30
N GLU A 325 20.54 19.41 -10.31
CA GLU A 325 20.13 20.29 -11.42
C GLU A 325 19.27 21.47 -10.92
N THR A 326 18.33 21.21 -10.01
CA THR A 326 17.48 22.25 -9.41
C THR A 326 18.31 23.22 -8.55
N SER A 327 19.23 22.72 -7.73
CA SER A 327 20.12 23.57 -6.93
C SER A 327 21.09 24.39 -7.79
N ALA A 328 21.56 23.85 -8.90
CA ALA A 328 22.40 24.58 -9.86
C ALA A 328 21.61 25.70 -10.56
N ALA A 329 20.37 25.44 -10.98
CA ALA A 329 19.51 26.43 -11.62
C ALA A 329 19.12 27.59 -10.68
N VAL A 330 18.84 27.29 -9.40
CA VAL A 330 18.56 28.32 -8.37
C VAL A 330 19.81 29.11 -8.01
N GLY A 331 20.99 28.49 -8.03
CA GLY A 331 22.28 29.17 -7.79
C GLY A 331 22.76 30.03 -8.95
N SER A 332 22.32 29.76 -10.19
CA SER A 332 22.63 30.55 -11.38
C SER A 332 21.65 31.69 -11.66
N ALA A 333 20.53 31.77 -10.93
CA ALA A 333 19.62 32.91 -11.02
C ALA A 333 20.27 34.13 -10.35
N THR A 334 20.79 35.05 -11.16
CA THR A 334 21.36 36.32 -10.71
C THR A 334 20.32 37.17 -9.96
N PRO A 335 20.69 37.96 -8.94
CA PRO A 335 19.76 38.81 -8.18
C PRO A 335 19.03 39.91 -8.97
N ASP A 336 19.30 40.06 -10.27
CA ASP A 336 18.98 41.27 -11.05
C ASP A 336 17.56 41.29 -11.66
N GLU A 337 16.74 40.25 -11.46
CA GLU A 337 15.33 40.25 -11.90
C GLU A 337 14.33 40.46 -10.75
N ARG A 338 14.79 40.87 -9.55
CA ARG A 338 13.90 41.29 -8.44
C ARG A 338 13.61 42.78 -8.40
N SER A 339 14.08 43.56 -9.36
CA SER A 339 13.91 45.00 -9.38
C SER A 339 13.63 45.50 -10.78
N GLU A 340 12.42 45.29 -11.28
CA GLU A 340 11.84 46.12 -12.33
C GLU A 340 10.32 45.92 -12.37
N ASP A 341 9.64 46.38 -11.31
CA ASP A 341 8.23 46.76 -11.42
C ASP A 341 8.07 48.12 -10.72
N GLY A 342 8.19 49.18 -11.53
CA GLY A 342 7.60 50.51 -11.38
C GLY A 342 7.98 51.39 -10.17
N PRO A 343 8.39 52.67 -10.34
CA PRO A 343 8.46 53.59 -9.23
C PRO A 343 7.06 53.82 -8.65
N VAL A 344 6.91 53.50 -7.36
CA VAL A 344 5.78 53.91 -6.53
C VAL A 344 5.70 55.43 -6.58
N GLN A 345 4.66 55.96 -7.21
CA GLN A 345 4.30 57.37 -7.09
C GLN A 345 3.75 57.57 -5.67
N ASP A 346 4.50 58.32 -4.87
CA ASP A 346 4.05 58.86 -3.59
C ASP A 346 2.86 59.81 -3.83
N GLU A 347 1.64 59.36 -3.54
CA GLU A 347 0.54 60.28 -3.26
C GLU A 347 0.72 60.85 -1.84
N PRO A 348 0.66 62.19 -1.65
CA PRO A 348 0.76 62.75 -0.32
C PRO A 348 -0.54 62.51 0.45
N VAL A 349 -0.39 61.92 1.63
CA VAL A 349 -1.42 61.87 2.68
C VAL A 349 -1.77 63.31 3.07
N GLN A 350 -2.93 63.79 2.64
CA GLN A 350 -3.53 65.02 3.18
C GLN A 350 -4.12 64.73 4.56
N ASP A 351 -3.48 65.31 5.57
CA ASP A 351 -4.07 65.59 6.87
C ASP A 351 -5.40 66.33 6.69
N GLN A 352 -6.50 65.74 7.19
CA GLN A 352 -7.67 66.50 7.59
C GLN A 352 -7.93 66.32 9.08
N VAL A 353 -7.29 67.19 9.86
CA VAL A 353 -7.77 67.58 11.19
C VAL A 353 -8.80 68.70 11.01
N GLN A 354 -10.03 68.41 11.46
CA GLN A 354 -11.07 69.29 12.03
C GLN A 354 -10.98 70.82 11.79
N HIS A 355 -12.08 71.43 11.30
CA HIS A 355 -12.80 72.49 12.05
C HIS A 355 -14.11 72.97 11.38
N LYS A 356 -15.19 72.94 12.17
CA LYS A 356 -16.37 73.85 12.24
C LYS A 356 -16.82 74.66 11.02
N SER A 357 -18.09 74.48 10.63
CA SER A 357 -19.18 75.43 10.93
C SER A 357 -20.54 74.75 10.83
#